data_AF-A0A1V5Y846-F1
#
_entry.id   AF-A0A1V5Y846-F1
#
_cell.length_a   1.000
_cell.length_b   1.000
_cell.length_c   1.000
_cell.angle_alpha   90.00
_cell.angle_beta   90.00
_cell.angle_gamma   90.00
#
_symmetry.space_group_name_H-M   'P 1'
#
loop_
_entity.id
_entity.type
_entity.pdbx_description
1 polymer ?
#
loop_
_entity_poly.entity_id
_entity_poly.type
_entity_poly.pdbx_seq_one_letter_code
_entity_poly.pdbx_strand_id
1 'polypeptide(L)'
;MVQGTGLVDKITGAALDIFDGKTKPDYGKEARQYAAQIDDLVKIERVPLSRTKYGLVPVSPEAAAGNNVVLIGCDVGVNGSDLPKLHRIGSDLYQSKNLRVLFGALDLAMASVARRLVQVGVEEGVVTGKTALGVTGRAGISGGKPALIIEEIDKLKLYDEPEKNVVFVDDGLARGAAVMARCMNSMGTPKNPLGGLRGSRCILKERMDYEAAKGAAPVPQLDRPDQETHAYFQEGHERA
;
A
#
# COMPACT_ATOMS: atom_id res chain seq x y z
N MET A 1 11.95 -8.86 -13.53
CA MET A 1 12.30 -10.25 -13.17
C MET A 1 11.51 -11.27 -13.98
N VAL A 2 10.17 -11.40 -13.81
CA VAL A 2 9.36 -12.44 -14.50
C VAL A 2 9.47 -12.41 -16.02
N GLN A 3 9.57 -11.24 -16.65
CA GLN A 3 9.80 -11.10 -18.09
C GLN A 3 11.07 -11.80 -18.61
N GLY A 4 12.09 -11.97 -17.75
CA GLY A 4 13.32 -12.70 -18.09
C GLY A 4 13.17 -14.22 -18.14
N THR A 5 12.08 -14.77 -17.58
CA THR A 5 11.79 -16.21 -17.57
C THR A 5 11.36 -16.71 -18.96
N GLY A 6 10.86 -15.83 -19.83
CA GLY A 6 10.27 -16.20 -21.12
C GLY A 6 8.86 -16.80 -21.04
N LEU A 7 8.27 -16.89 -19.85
CA LEU A 7 6.89 -17.36 -19.65
C LEU A 7 5.82 -16.30 -19.93
N VAL A 8 6.22 -15.04 -19.99
CA VAL A 8 5.34 -13.88 -20.18
C VAL A 8 5.90 -13.00 -21.29
N ASP A 9 5.07 -12.07 -21.76
CA ASP A 9 5.53 -11.06 -22.71
C ASP A 9 6.72 -10.27 -22.13
N LYS A 10 7.74 -10.04 -22.96
CA LYS A 10 9.01 -9.43 -22.51
C LYS A 10 8.88 -7.96 -22.13
N ILE A 11 7.81 -7.29 -22.56
CA ILE A 11 7.58 -5.86 -22.41
C ILE A 11 6.45 -5.62 -21.41
N THR A 12 5.31 -6.29 -21.57
CA THR A 12 4.09 -6.06 -20.79
C THR A 12 3.80 -7.14 -19.75
N GLY A 13 4.49 -8.29 -19.84
CA GLY A 13 4.24 -9.43 -18.98
C GLY A 13 4.51 -9.15 -17.51
N ALA A 14 3.62 -9.64 -16.66
CA ALA A 14 3.64 -9.45 -15.22
C ALA A 14 3.71 -10.78 -14.46
N ALA A 15 4.08 -10.72 -13.18
CA ALA A 15 4.09 -11.91 -12.31
C ALA A 15 2.72 -12.59 -12.18
N LEU A 16 1.63 -11.85 -12.44
CA LEU A 16 0.27 -12.35 -12.40
C LEU A 16 -0.03 -13.34 -13.54
N ASP A 17 0.63 -13.18 -14.69
CA ASP A 17 0.35 -14.00 -15.87
C ASP A 17 0.84 -15.46 -15.68
N ILE A 18 1.70 -15.70 -14.69
CA ILE A 18 2.22 -17.03 -14.33
C ILE A 18 1.71 -17.52 -12.99
N PHE A 19 0.98 -16.70 -12.22
CA PHE A 19 0.51 -17.07 -10.90
C PHE A 19 -0.76 -17.95 -11.01
N ASP A 20 -0.65 -19.20 -10.60
CA ASP A 20 -1.72 -20.20 -10.73
C ASP A 20 -2.51 -20.45 -9.43
N GLY A 21 -2.10 -19.83 -8.32
CA GLY A 21 -2.67 -20.01 -6.98
C GLY A 21 -2.49 -21.41 -6.37
N LYS A 22 -1.90 -22.37 -7.11
CA LYS A 22 -1.72 -23.77 -6.70
C LYS A 22 -0.27 -24.06 -6.34
N THR A 23 0.66 -23.45 -7.05
CA THR A 23 2.08 -23.62 -6.85
C THR A 23 2.49 -22.97 -5.52
N LYS A 24 2.84 -23.81 -4.54
CA LYS A 24 3.34 -23.34 -3.25
C LYS A 24 4.76 -22.79 -3.39
N PRO A 25 5.01 -21.52 -3.05
CA PRO A 25 6.35 -20.95 -3.06
C PRO A 25 7.32 -21.76 -2.19
N ASP A 26 8.59 -21.77 -2.59
CA ASP A 26 9.69 -22.34 -1.82
C ASP A 26 10.57 -21.21 -1.28
N TYR A 27 10.66 -21.09 0.05
CA TYR A 27 11.46 -20.08 0.74
C TYR A 27 12.84 -20.63 1.18
N GLY A 28 13.35 -21.65 0.50
CA GLY A 28 14.65 -22.26 0.77
C GLY A 28 15.85 -21.32 0.58
N LYS A 29 17.06 -21.86 0.74
CA LYS A 29 18.32 -21.10 0.65
C LYS A 29 18.47 -20.41 -0.70
N GLU A 30 18.13 -21.08 -1.79
CA GLU A 30 18.23 -20.54 -3.14
C GLU A 30 17.32 -19.32 -3.34
N ALA A 31 16.05 -19.41 -2.92
CA ALA A 31 15.11 -18.29 -3.00
C ALA A 31 15.60 -17.06 -2.23
N ARG A 32 16.19 -17.24 -1.04
CA ARG A 32 16.78 -16.15 -0.24
C ARG A 32 18.00 -15.53 -0.92
N GLN A 33 18.85 -16.33 -1.56
CA GLN A 33 20.01 -15.82 -2.29
C GLN A 33 19.58 -14.93 -3.46
N TYR A 34 18.61 -15.37 -4.25
CA TYR A 34 18.07 -14.54 -5.33
C TYR A 34 17.31 -13.32 -4.81
N ALA A 35 16.55 -13.45 -3.73
CA ALA A 35 15.88 -12.30 -3.11
C ALA A 35 16.89 -11.24 -2.65
N ALA A 36 18.03 -11.64 -2.07
CA ALA A 36 19.11 -10.73 -1.69
C ALA A 36 19.71 -10.02 -2.91
N GLN A 37 19.99 -10.74 -4.00
CA GLN A 37 20.47 -10.13 -5.26
C GLN A 37 19.47 -9.12 -5.84
N ILE A 38 18.16 -9.38 -5.69
CA ILE A 38 17.12 -8.44 -6.12
C ILE A 38 17.14 -7.21 -5.21
N ASP A 39 17.20 -7.39 -3.90
CA ASP A 39 17.23 -6.28 -2.93
C ASP A 39 18.43 -5.35 -3.15
N ASP A 40 19.60 -5.89 -3.51
CA ASP A 40 20.82 -5.14 -3.85
C ASP A 40 20.63 -4.24 -5.09
N LEU A 41 19.79 -4.65 -6.03
CA LEU A 41 19.51 -3.88 -7.26
C LEU A 41 18.41 -2.84 -7.07
N VAL A 42 17.48 -3.10 -6.15
CA VAL A 42 16.33 -2.21 -5.89
C VAL A 42 16.76 -1.05 -4.99
N LYS A 43 16.44 0.16 -5.43
CA LYS A 43 16.64 1.40 -4.68
C LYS A 43 15.32 1.94 -4.19
N ILE A 44 15.23 2.14 -2.89
CA ILE A 44 14.09 2.77 -2.24
C ILE A 44 14.64 3.92 -1.43
N GLU A 45 14.24 5.12 -1.81
CA GLU A 45 14.71 6.37 -1.23
C GLU A 45 13.70 7.48 -1.49
N ARG A 46 13.89 8.61 -0.82
CA ARG A 46 13.24 9.86 -1.21
C ARG A 46 13.70 10.23 -2.62
N VAL A 47 12.74 10.49 -3.50
CA VAL A 47 13.02 10.83 -4.88
C VAL A 47 13.83 12.14 -4.93
N PRO A 48 15.02 12.16 -5.56
CA PRO A 48 15.82 13.37 -5.64
C PRO A 48 15.12 14.48 -6.43
N LEU A 49 15.30 15.74 -6.02
CA LEU A 49 14.63 16.90 -6.62
C LEU A 49 14.95 17.08 -8.12
N SER A 50 16.12 16.63 -8.56
CA SER A 50 16.58 16.72 -9.94
C SER A 50 15.90 15.73 -10.90
N ARG A 51 14.99 14.88 -10.42
CA ARG A 51 14.36 13.83 -11.21
C ARG A 51 13.01 14.28 -11.78
N THR A 52 12.80 14.05 -13.08
CA THR A 52 11.48 14.16 -13.75
C THR A 52 10.82 12.79 -13.98
N LYS A 53 11.57 11.73 -13.70
CA LYS A 53 11.17 10.33 -13.78
C LYS A 53 11.89 9.56 -12.68
N TYR A 54 11.22 8.57 -12.10
CA TYR A 54 11.82 7.65 -11.14
C TYR A 54 11.33 6.24 -11.45
N GLY A 55 12.26 5.31 -11.70
CA GLY A 55 11.90 4.06 -12.37
C GLY A 55 11.30 4.34 -13.74
N LEU A 56 10.14 3.74 -14.01
CA LEU A 56 9.41 3.96 -15.27
C LEU A 56 8.33 5.04 -15.18
N VAL A 57 8.18 5.68 -14.02
CA VAL A 57 7.04 6.56 -13.71
C VAL A 57 7.47 8.03 -13.77
N PRO A 58 6.74 8.90 -14.51
CA PRO A 58 6.98 10.34 -14.46
C PRO A 58 6.64 10.89 -13.08
N VAL A 59 7.47 11.79 -12.56
CA VAL A 59 7.32 12.37 -11.22
C VAL A 59 7.63 13.86 -11.22
N SER A 60 7.06 14.60 -10.26
CA SER A 60 7.41 16.00 -10.01
C SER A 60 7.80 16.19 -8.54
N PRO A 61 9.08 15.98 -8.20
CA PRO A 61 9.58 16.19 -6.84
C PRO A 61 9.47 17.65 -6.38
N GLU A 62 9.60 18.61 -7.30
CA GLU A 62 9.43 20.04 -7.01
C GLU A 62 8.01 20.36 -6.55
N ALA A 63 6.99 19.86 -7.27
CA ALA A 63 5.60 20.03 -6.86
C ALA A 63 5.30 19.32 -5.53
N ALA A 64 5.88 18.14 -5.31
CA ALA A 64 5.75 17.44 -4.02
C ALA A 64 6.35 18.28 -2.88
N ALA A 65 7.57 18.81 -3.05
CA ALA A 65 8.22 19.67 -2.06
C ALA A 65 7.43 20.96 -1.79
N GLY A 66 6.91 21.61 -2.83
CA GLY A 66 6.07 22.80 -2.70
C GLY A 66 4.77 22.57 -1.90
N ASN A 67 4.28 21.32 -1.87
CA ASN A 67 3.09 20.92 -1.11
C ASN A 67 3.41 20.24 0.23
N ASN A 68 4.67 20.27 0.68
CA ASN A 68 5.13 19.56 1.87
C ASN A 68 4.81 18.04 1.84
N VAL A 69 4.94 17.44 0.66
CA VAL A 69 4.74 16.01 0.41
C VAL A 69 6.09 15.34 0.25
N VAL A 70 6.33 14.29 1.04
CA VAL A 70 7.50 13.42 0.87
C VAL A 70 7.21 12.42 -0.24
N LEU A 71 7.98 12.50 -1.33
CA LEU A 71 7.88 11.56 -2.44
C LEU A 71 8.93 10.45 -2.27
N ILE A 72 8.47 9.24 -1.94
CA ILE A 72 9.31 8.03 -1.82
C ILE A 72 9.14 7.19 -3.09
N GLY A 73 10.25 6.79 -3.70
CA GLY A 73 10.25 6.08 -4.97
C GLY A 73 10.91 4.71 -4.88
N CYS A 74 10.60 3.86 -5.86
CA CYS A 74 11.30 2.60 -6.11
C CYS A 74 11.89 2.62 -7.53
N ASP A 75 13.20 2.38 -7.65
CA ASP A 75 13.92 2.34 -8.93
C ASP A 75 14.90 1.17 -8.95
N VAL A 76 15.35 0.80 -10.14
CA VAL A 76 16.37 -0.22 -10.38
C VAL A 76 17.40 0.41 -11.33
N GLY A 77 18.52 0.84 -10.77
CA GLY A 77 19.54 1.61 -11.50
C GLY A 77 19.20 3.10 -11.57
N VAL A 78 19.02 3.62 -12.80
CA VAL A 78 18.53 4.98 -13.10
C VAL A 78 17.40 4.88 -14.11
N ASN A 79 16.17 5.20 -13.69
CA ASN A 79 14.96 5.08 -14.51
C ASN A 79 14.78 3.67 -15.12
N GLY A 80 15.08 2.64 -14.34
CA GLY A 80 15.01 1.25 -14.79
C GLY A 80 16.18 0.80 -15.67
N SER A 81 17.30 1.54 -15.73
CA SER A 81 18.47 1.14 -16.53
C SER A 81 19.00 -0.26 -16.19
N ASP A 82 18.78 -0.72 -14.97
CA ASP A 82 19.24 -2.03 -14.48
C ASP A 82 18.14 -3.11 -14.51
N LEU A 83 16.98 -2.84 -15.12
CA LEU A 83 15.96 -3.86 -15.38
C LEU A 83 16.50 -5.10 -16.13
N PRO A 84 17.45 -4.99 -17.10
CA PRO A 84 18.07 -6.16 -17.71
C PRO A 84 18.78 -7.08 -16.73
N LYS A 85 19.35 -6.54 -15.63
CA LYS A 85 19.96 -7.35 -14.56
C LYS A 85 18.90 -8.18 -13.83
N LEU A 86 17.74 -7.58 -13.55
CA LEU A 86 16.60 -8.31 -12.99
C LEU A 86 16.01 -9.33 -13.97
N HIS A 87 16.05 -9.07 -15.28
CA HIS A 87 15.67 -10.06 -16.29
C HIS A 87 16.63 -11.26 -16.27
N ARG A 88 17.93 -11.02 -16.16
CA ARG A 88 18.93 -12.08 -16.05
C ARG A 88 18.68 -12.98 -14.84
N ILE A 89 18.45 -12.39 -13.66
CA ILE A 89 18.06 -13.15 -12.46
C ILE A 89 16.84 -14.03 -12.71
N GLY A 90 15.80 -13.48 -13.36
CA GLY A 90 14.61 -14.25 -13.72
C GLY A 90 14.88 -15.37 -14.72
N SER A 91 15.80 -15.15 -15.67
CA SER A 91 16.23 -16.18 -16.63
C SER A 91 16.97 -17.31 -15.92
N ASP A 92 17.93 -16.98 -15.06
CA ASP A 92 18.74 -17.95 -14.32
C ASP A 92 17.85 -18.81 -13.39
N LEU A 93 16.89 -18.18 -12.70
CA LEU A 93 15.88 -18.85 -11.88
C LEU A 93 14.97 -19.81 -12.66
N TYR A 94 14.63 -19.47 -13.91
CA TYR A 94 13.74 -20.30 -14.72
C TYR A 94 14.48 -21.41 -15.49
N GLN A 95 15.76 -21.21 -15.83
CA GLN A 95 16.58 -22.26 -16.44
C GLN A 95 16.71 -23.49 -15.54
N SER A 96 16.66 -23.31 -14.21
CA SER A 96 16.57 -24.42 -13.24
C SER A 96 15.17 -25.04 -13.12
N LYS A 97 14.18 -24.55 -13.89
CA LYS A 97 12.76 -24.94 -13.94
C LYS A 97 12.03 -24.93 -12.60
N ASN A 98 12.46 -24.09 -11.65
CA ASN A 98 11.87 -24.06 -10.32
C ASN A 98 10.96 -22.85 -10.08
N LEU A 99 9.72 -22.92 -10.60
CA LEU A 99 8.69 -21.89 -10.36
C LEU A 99 8.41 -21.62 -8.88
N ARG A 100 8.61 -22.62 -8.01
CA ARG A 100 8.40 -22.48 -6.57
C ARG A 100 9.45 -21.54 -5.98
N VAL A 101 10.71 -21.71 -6.36
CA VAL A 101 11.81 -20.83 -5.94
C VAL A 101 11.66 -19.43 -6.54
N LEU A 102 11.19 -19.31 -7.79
CA LEU A 102 10.86 -18.02 -8.40
C LEU A 102 9.83 -17.24 -7.58
N PHE A 103 8.72 -17.89 -7.20
CA PHE A 103 7.70 -17.25 -6.37
C PHE A 103 8.21 -16.95 -4.96
N GLY A 104 9.01 -17.84 -4.37
CA GLY A 104 9.60 -17.60 -3.05
C GLY A 104 10.56 -16.40 -3.06
N ALA A 105 11.40 -16.27 -4.08
CA ALA A 105 12.31 -15.15 -4.25
C ALA A 105 11.56 -13.82 -4.44
N LEU A 106 10.48 -13.84 -5.24
CA LEU A 106 9.59 -12.68 -5.41
C LEU A 106 8.95 -12.23 -4.10
N ASP A 107 8.37 -13.18 -3.36
CA ASP A 107 7.67 -12.90 -2.13
C ASP A 107 8.63 -12.30 -1.07
N LEU A 108 9.83 -12.87 -0.94
CA LEU A 108 10.88 -12.37 -0.06
C LEU A 108 11.39 -10.98 -0.48
N ALA A 109 11.67 -10.77 -1.77
CA ALA A 109 12.14 -9.49 -2.27
C ALA A 109 11.09 -8.38 -2.07
N MET A 110 9.83 -8.66 -2.36
CA MET A 110 8.75 -7.68 -2.17
C MET A 110 8.48 -7.38 -0.69
N ALA A 111 8.68 -8.34 0.21
CA ALA A 111 8.63 -8.09 1.65
C ALA A 111 9.75 -7.14 2.10
N SER A 112 10.98 -7.33 1.62
CA SER A 112 12.10 -6.40 1.88
C SER A 112 11.80 -4.99 1.35
N VAL A 113 11.26 -4.90 0.13
CA VAL A 113 10.81 -3.64 -0.48
C VAL A 113 9.79 -2.93 0.41
N ALA A 114 8.79 -3.65 0.93
CA ALA A 114 7.80 -3.08 1.83
C ALA A 114 8.44 -2.51 3.11
N ARG A 115 9.37 -3.25 3.74
CA ARG A 115 10.11 -2.76 4.91
C ARG A 115 10.92 -1.51 4.61
N ARG A 116 11.66 -1.49 3.50
CA ARG A 116 12.48 -0.34 3.09
C ARG A 116 11.63 0.90 2.78
N LEU A 117 10.45 0.73 2.18
CA LEU A 117 9.49 1.84 2.00
C LEU A 117 9.07 2.44 3.34
N VAL A 118 8.73 1.59 4.30
CA VAL A 118 8.35 2.04 5.66
C VAL A 118 9.54 2.67 6.37
N GLN A 119 10.73 2.10 6.24
CA GLN A 119 11.96 2.63 6.82
C GLN A 119 12.25 4.06 6.34
N VAL A 120 12.20 4.32 5.03
CA VAL A 120 12.35 5.69 4.49
C VAL A 120 11.25 6.61 5.02
N GLY A 121 10.02 6.09 5.15
CA GLY A 121 8.92 6.84 5.77
C GLY A 121 9.19 7.24 7.23
N VAL A 122 9.88 6.40 7.99
CA VAL A 122 10.30 6.70 9.38
C VAL A 122 11.40 7.75 9.38
N GLU A 123 12.40 7.60 8.50
CA GLU A 123 13.52 8.53 8.36
C GLU A 123 13.06 9.95 7.96
N GLU A 124 12.02 10.04 7.11
CA GLU A 124 11.41 11.31 6.70
C GLU A 124 10.33 11.82 7.69
N GLY A 125 10.08 11.11 8.79
CA GLY A 125 9.13 11.51 9.84
C GLY A 125 7.65 11.39 9.46
N VAL A 126 7.31 10.76 8.33
CA VAL A 126 5.92 10.54 7.89
C VAL A 126 5.31 9.26 8.48
N VAL A 127 6.15 8.31 8.90
CA VAL A 127 5.73 7.10 9.61
C VAL A 127 6.23 7.14 11.05
N THR A 128 5.35 6.83 11.99
CA THR A 128 5.65 6.73 13.42
C THR A 128 5.08 5.43 13.98
N GLY A 129 5.40 5.09 15.23
CA GLY A 129 4.77 3.95 15.92
C GLY A 129 3.25 4.07 16.10
N LYS A 130 2.68 5.27 15.87
CA LYS A 130 1.22 5.51 15.88
C LYS A 130 0.57 5.35 14.51
N THR A 131 1.37 5.26 13.44
CA THR A 131 0.88 5.13 12.07
C THR A 131 0.40 3.69 11.84
N ALA A 132 -0.78 3.53 11.23
CA ALA A 132 -1.23 2.24 10.71
C ALA A 132 -0.77 2.08 9.25
N LEU A 133 -0.35 0.88 8.87
CA LEU A 133 0.14 0.58 7.53
C LEU A 133 -0.93 -0.18 6.75
N GLY A 134 -1.30 0.36 5.59
CA GLY A 134 -2.20 -0.31 4.65
C GLY A 134 -1.40 -0.86 3.47
N VAL A 135 -1.44 -2.17 3.24
CA VAL A 135 -0.86 -2.82 2.07
C VAL A 135 -1.99 -3.21 1.13
N THR A 136 -1.97 -2.68 -0.08
CA THR A 136 -3.01 -2.90 -1.09
C THR A 136 -2.43 -3.38 -2.41
N GLY A 137 -3.27 -4.05 -3.20
CA GLY A 137 -2.95 -4.50 -4.53
C GLY A 137 -2.24 -5.85 -4.54
N ARG A 138 -2.43 -6.58 -5.65
CA ARG A 138 -1.97 -7.97 -5.80
C ARG A 138 -0.46 -8.17 -5.57
N ALA A 139 0.35 -7.16 -5.85
CA ALA A 139 1.79 -7.19 -5.62
C ALA A 139 2.17 -7.32 -4.13
N GLY A 140 1.34 -6.85 -3.20
CA GLY A 140 1.59 -6.94 -1.76
C GLY A 140 0.78 -8.02 -1.04
N ILE A 141 -0.36 -8.46 -1.60
CA ILE A 141 -1.33 -9.31 -0.89
C ILE A 141 -1.40 -10.77 -1.39
N SER A 142 -0.71 -11.12 -2.47
CA SER A 142 -0.69 -12.48 -3.02
C SER A 142 0.38 -13.37 -2.39
N GLY A 143 0.28 -14.69 -2.58
CA GLY A 143 1.31 -15.64 -2.10
C GLY A 143 1.49 -15.61 -0.58
N GLY A 144 2.72 -15.79 -0.10
CA GLY A 144 3.06 -15.68 1.32
C GLY A 144 3.44 -14.26 1.77
N LYS A 145 3.33 -13.27 0.88
CA LYS A 145 3.76 -11.89 1.15
C LYS A 145 3.14 -11.27 2.39
N PRO A 146 1.84 -11.45 2.71
CA PRO A 146 1.28 -10.84 3.92
C PRO A 146 2.04 -11.23 5.21
N ALA A 147 2.33 -12.52 5.39
CA ALA A 147 3.08 -12.99 6.55
C ALA A 147 4.52 -12.47 6.55
N LEU A 148 5.21 -12.55 5.40
CA LEU A 148 6.59 -12.07 5.26
C LEU A 148 6.71 -10.55 5.46
N ILE A 149 5.73 -9.78 5.01
CA ILE A 149 5.70 -8.32 5.23
C ILE A 149 5.55 -8.03 6.72
N ILE A 150 4.68 -8.73 7.45
CA ILE A 150 4.57 -8.57 8.90
C ILE A 150 5.92 -8.85 9.57
N GLU A 151 6.60 -9.95 9.21
CA GLU A 151 7.93 -10.29 9.73
C GLU A 151 8.98 -9.21 9.42
N GLU A 152 9.00 -8.67 8.21
CA GLU A 152 9.94 -7.61 7.81
C GLU A 152 9.64 -6.27 8.51
N ILE A 153 8.37 -5.95 8.77
CA ILE A 153 7.96 -4.77 9.53
C ILE A 153 8.32 -4.90 11.01
N ASP A 154 8.22 -6.09 11.60
CA ASP A 154 8.64 -6.33 12.99
C ASP A 154 10.12 -5.97 13.22
N LYS A 155 10.98 -6.16 12.21
CA LYS A 155 12.40 -5.79 12.29
C LYS A 155 12.63 -4.30 12.51
N LEU A 156 11.68 -3.44 12.13
CA LEU A 156 11.74 -2.00 12.35
C LEU A 156 11.40 -1.61 13.79
N LYS A 157 10.84 -2.53 14.60
CA LYS A 157 10.44 -2.31 15.99
C LYS A 157 9.56 -1.07 16.18
N LEU A 158 8.68 -0.83 15.21
CA LEU A 158 7.70 0.26 15.23
C LEU A 158 6.49 -0.04 16.11
N TYR A 159 6.17 -1.32 16.30
CA TYR A 159 4.97 -1.79 16.98
C TYR A 159 5.31 -2.95 17.92
N ASP A 160 4.57 -3.06 19.02
CA ASP A 160 4.63 -4.23 19.90
C ASP A 160 4.00 -5.47 19.23
N GLU A 161 2.91 -5.26 18.49
CA GLU A 161 2.15 -6.29 17.77
C GLU A 161 1.88 -5.82 16.33
N PRO A 162 2.82 -6.02 15.39
CA PRO A 162 2.73 -5.53 14.01
C PRO A 162 1.45 -5.96 13.28
N GLU A 163 0.93 -7.15 13.55
CA GLU A 163 -0.31 -7.70 12.99
C GLU A 163 -1.56 -6.88 13.35
N LYS A 164 -1.52 -6.10 14.44
CA LYS A 164 -2.59 -5.16 14.79
C LYS A 164 -2.48 -3.82 14.05
N ASN A 165 -1.32 -3.55 13.45
CA ASN A 165 -0.96 -2.27 12.86
C ASN A 165 -0.82 -2.31 11.33
N VAL A 166 -0.68 -3.50 10.75
CA VAL A 166 -0.62 -3.72 9.30
C VAL A 166 -1.93 -4.34 8.82
N VAL A 167 -2.57 -3.70 7.84
CA VAL A 167 -3.82 -4.18 7.23
C VAL A 167 -3.60 -4.48 5.76
N PHE A 168 -3.99 -5.68 5.33
CA PHE A 168 -3.95 -6.10 3.93
C PHE A 168 -5.33 -5.97 3.31
N VAL A 169 -5.40 -5.28 2.18
CA VAL A 169 -6.65 -4.98 1.50
C VAL A 169 -6.53 -5.33 0.02
N ASP A 170 -7.58 -5.91 -0.54
CA ASP A 170 -7.71 -6.18 -1.97
C ASP A 170 -7.63 -4.91 -2.83
N ASP A 171 -8.50 -3.95 -2.52
CA ASP A 171 -8.57 -2.64 -3.17
C ASP A 171 -8.76 -1.53 -2.12
N GLY A 172 -7.64 -0.97 -1.65
CA GLY A 172 -7.63 0.13 -0.71
C GLY A 172 -8.28 1.40 -1.25
N LEU A 173 -8.22 1.65 -2.56
CA LEU A 173 -8.82 2.84 -3.18
C LEU A 173 -10.34 2.73 -3.20
N ALA A 174 -10.88 1.62 -3.71
CA ALA A 174 -12.33 1.40 -3.74
C ALA A 174 -12.94 1.36 -2.34
N ARG A 175 -12.27 0.69 -1.38
CA ARG A 175 -12.73 0.66 0.01
C ARG A 175 -12.65 2.03 0.67
N GLY A 176 -11.57 2.78 0.44
CA GLY A 176 -11.42 4.14 0.93
C GLY A 176 -12.54 5.05 0.41
N ALA A 177 -12.82 5.00 -0.89
CA ALA A 177 -13.91 5.74 -1.52
C ALA A 177 -15.28 5.38 -0.93
N ALA A 178 -15.57 4.09 -0.74
CA ALA A 178 -16.81 3.63 -0.13
C ALA A 178 -16.97 4.10 1.32
N VAL A 179 -15.90 4.02 2.14
CA VAL A 179 -15.93 4.53 3.52
C VAL A 179 -16.16 6.03 3.56
N MET A 180 -15.49 6.79 2.68
CA MET A 180 -15.69 8.25 2.58
C MET A 180 -17.12 8.60 2.16
N ALA A 181 -17.67 7.92 1.16
CA ALA A 181 -19.07 8.13 0.74
C ALA A 181 -20.04 7.88 1.90
N ARG A 182 -19.83 6.81 2.69
CA ARG A 182 -20.64 6.54 3.88
C ARG A 182 -20.49 7.60 4.96
N CYS A 183 -19.28 8.10 5.17
CA CYS A 183 -19.02 9.18 6.12
C CYS A 183 -19.69 10.49 5.70
N MET A 184 -19.67 10.83 4.41
CA MET A 184 -20.32 12.03 3.86
C MET A 184 -21.85 11.96 3.92
N ASN A 185 -22.43 10.76 3.89
CA ASN A 185 -23.87 10.53 4.02
C ASN A 185 -24.30 10.21 5.46
N SER A 186 -23.52 10.62 6.46
CA SER A 186 -23.85 10.47 7.89
C SER A 186 -24.17 9.04 8.35
N MET A 187 -23.69 8.02 7.63
CA MET A 187 -23.86 6.62 8.03
C MET A 187 -22.91 6.19 9.15
N GLY A 188 -21.95 7.04 9.52
CA GLY A 188 -21.07 6.84 10.68
C GLY A 188 -21.61 7.60 11.89
N THR A 189 -21.61 6.98 13.06
CA THR A 189 -22.05 7.62 14.30
C THR A 189 -20.90 7.72 15.30
N PRO A 190 -20.96 8.59 16.32
CA PRO A 190 -19.95 8.63 17.37
C PRO A 190 -19.77 7.30 18.12
N LYS A 191 -20.83 6.48 18.20
CA LYS A 191 -20.81 5.13 18.78
C LYS A 191 -20.25 4.09 17.82
N ASN A 192 -20.52 4.22 16.52
CA ASN A 192 -20.03 3.36 15.44
C ASN A 192 -19.27 4.21 14.40
N PRO A 193 -18.03 4.64 14.71
CA PRO A 193 -17.29 5.53 13.83
C PRO A 193 -16.87 4.80 12.56
N LEU A 194 -17.09 5.44 11.41
CA LEU A 194 -16.60 4.96 10.11
C LEU A 194 -15.25 5.57 9.73
N GLY A 195 -14.87 6.69 10.34
CA GLY A 195 -13.61 7.37 10.11
C GLY A 195 -13.12 8.08 11.37
N GLY A 196 -11.81 8.24 11.51
CA GLY A 196 -11.17 8.88 12.65
C GLY A 196 -9.81 8.28 12.97
N LEU A 197 -9.29 8.58 14.16
CA LEU A 197 -8.08 7.91 14.65
C LEU A 197 -8.42 6.49 15.10
N ARG A 198 -7.54 5.53 14.81
CA ARG A 198 -7.71 4.14 15.23
C ARG A 198 -7.90 4.04 16.75
N GLY A 199 -8.91 3.29 17.17
CA GLY A 199 -9.25 3.12 18.59
C GLY A 199 -9.94 4.34 19.22
N SER A 200 -10.23 5.39 18.44
CA SER A 200 -10.91 6.58 18.93
C SER A 200 -12.35 6.70 18.38
N ARG A 201 -13.04 7.75 18.82
CA ARG A 201 -14.35 8.14 18.29
C ARG A 201 -14.24 8.80 16.91
N CYS A 202 -15.38 9.00 16.28
CA CYS A 202 -15.47 9.77 15.04
C CYS A 202 -14.87 11.17 15.21
N ILE A 203 -14.03 11.62 14.26
CA ILE A 203 -13.38 12.95 14.29
C ILE A 203 -14.28 14.09 13.80
N LEU A 204 -15.55 13.82 13.51
CA LEU A 204 -16.46 14.81 12.93
C LEU A 204 -16.61 16.02 13.86
N LYS A 205 -16.73 15.80 15.17
CA LYS A 205 -16.86 16.88 16.14
C LYS A 205 -15.60 17.76 16.15
N GLU A 206 -14.43 17.13 16.21
CA GLU A 206 -13.14 17.82 16.20
C GLU A 206 -12.96 18.64 14.90
N ARG A 207 -13.45 18.14 13.76
CA ARG A 207 -13.47 18.89 12.49
C ARG A 207 -14.41 20.09 12.53
N MET A 208 -15.63 19.92 13.03
CA MET A 208 -16.60 21.01 13.18
C MET A 208 -16.05 22.11 14.09
N ASP A 209 -15.47 21.73 15.23
CA ASP A 209 -14.86 22.66 16.18
C ASP A 209 -13.70 23.43 15.55
N TYR A 210 -12.86 22.76 14.74
CA TYR A 210 -11.75 23.38 14.00
C TYR A 210 -12.21 24.38 12.93
N GLU A 211 -13.22 24.02 12.12
CA GLU A 211 -13.76 24.92 11.08
C GLU A 211 -14.50 26.12 11.69
N ALA A 212 -15.23 25.90 12.78
CA ALA A 212 -15.85 26.98 13.55
C ALA A 212 -14.80 27.95 14.13
N ALA A 213 -13.68 27.42 14.64
CA ALA A 213 -12.58 28.23 15.17
C ALA A 213 -11.81 28.99 14.08
N LYS A 214 -11.77 28.48 12.84
CA LYS A 214 -11.14 29.14 11.68
C LYS A 214 -11.98 30.28 11.09
N GLY A 215 -13.24 30.43 11.49
CA GLY A 215 -14.15 31.45 10.96
C GLY A 215 -14.50 31.28 9.48
N ALA A 216 -14.25 30.10 8.89
CA ALA A 216 -14.31 29.88 7.44
C ALA A 216 -15.58 29.20 6.91
N ALA A 217 -16.49 28.73 7.77
CA ALA A 217 -17.77 28.21 7.31
C ALA A 217 -18.88 28.36 8.36
N PRO A 218 -20.13 28.64 7.94
CA PRO A 218 -21.28 28.38 8.80
C PRO A 218 -21.22 26.89 9.18
N VAL A 219 -21.20 26.62 10.49
CA VAL A 219 -21.44 25.26 10.99
C VAL A 219 -22.77 24.83 10.36
N PRO A 220 -22.84 23.74 9.57
CA PRO A 220 -24.13 23.22 9.15
C PRO A 220 -24.90 23.01 10.44
N GLN A 221 -25.94 23.82 10.66
CA GLN A 221 -26.89 23.48 11.69
C GLN A 221 -27.29 22.05 11.38
N LEU A 222 -27.20 21.19 12.39
CA LEU A 222 -27.86 19.90 12.36
C LEU A 222 -29.35 20.24 12.18
N ASP A 223 -29.77 20.47 10.94
CA ASP A 223 -31.14 20.24 10.55
C ASP A 223 -31.33 18.78 10.92
N ARG A 224 -31.95 18.59 12.10
CA ARG A 224 -32.53 17.31 12.43
C ARG A 224 -33.31 16.90 11.18
N PRO A 225 -33.18 15.64 10.73
CA PRO A 225 -33.95 15.18 9.59
C PRO A 225 -35.38 15.68 9.79
N ASP A 226 -35.90 16.39 8.79
CA ASP A 226 -37.28 16.82 8.80
C ASP A 226 -38.18 15.61 9.06
N GLN A 227 -39.40 15.85 9.55
CA GLN A 227 -40.32 14.74 9.86
C GLN A 227 -40.52 13.80 8.66
N GLU A 228 -40.33 14.28 7.43
CA GLU A 228 -40.36 13.49 6.20
C GLU A 228 -39.18 12.52 6.06
N THR A 229 -37.93 12.96 6.29
CA THR A 229 -36.77 12.04 6.29
C THR A 229 -36.80 11.06 7.47
N HIS A 230 -37.41 11.43 8.60
CA HIS A 230 -37.67 10.48 9.69
C HIS A 230 -38.62 9.34 9.29
N ALA A 231 -39.65 9.63 8.48
CA ALA A 231 -40.55 8.60 7.94
C ALA A 231 -39.81 7.67 6.97
N TYR A 232 -38.92 8.22 6.13
CA TYR A 232 -38.08 7.45 5.20
C TYR A 232 -37.18 6.41 5.89
N PHE A 233 -36.67 6.71 7.09
CA PHE A 233 -35.86 5.76 7.87
C PHE A 233 -36.68 4.79 8.74
N GLN A 234 -37.95 5.09 9.03
CA GLN A 234 -38.85 4.20 9.77
C GLN A 234 -39.49 3.13 8.88
N GLU A 235 -39.87 3.47 7.65
CA GLU A 235 -40.52 2.56 6.70
C GLU A 235 -39.51 1.80 5.82
N GLY A 236 -38.39 1.38 6.40
CA GLY A 236 -37.23 0.86 5.69
C GLY A 236 -37.58 0.00 4.46
N HIS A 237 -37.08 0.43 3.29
CA HIS A 237 -37.10 -0.26 1.99
C HIS A 237 -37.84 -1.62 1.98
N GLU A 238 -39.16 -1.60 1.72
CA GLU A 238 -39.77 -2.76 1.08
C GLU A 238 -39.15 -2.87 -0.31
N ARG A 239 -38.24 -3.82 -0.47
CA ARG A 239 -37.69 -4.17 -1.78
C ARG A 239 -38.83 -4.79 -2.60
N ALA A 240 -39.18 -4.14 -3.71
CA ALA A 240 -39.83 -4.80 -4.83
C ALA A 240 -38.86 -5.78 -5.51
#